data_AF-A0A1V5LRY7-F1
#
_entry.id   AF-A0A1V5LRY7-F1
#
_cell.length_a   1.000
_cell.length_b   1.000
_cell.length_c   1.000
_cell.angle_alpha   90.00
_cell.angle_beta   90.00
_cell.angle_gamma   90.00
#
_symmetry.space_group_name_H-M   'P 1'
#
loop_
_entity.id
_entity.type
_entity.pdbx_description
1 polymer ?
#
loop_
_entity_poly.entity_id
_entity_poly.type
_entity_poly.pdbx_seq_one_letter_code
_entity_poly.pdbx_strand_id
1 'polypeptide(L)'
;MANCLKCGAEVAEGAQRCASCGAAQGARPAVPPMAGPGMMPPTPMYEQPVEQKTSGLAVASLVLGLLGIFLSCLTTLPGLILGIIALNQINQNPRELGGKGLAIGGIVTSACFMLLLPIMASILFPVFAKAREKARAVTCLSQQRQIATAIQMYVQDNNGLYPPAGDDWAVAIETYAGSSHLFHCPAAALAGSTLAPNYGSNPAVFGKKEADITDPANTIVIGDSDAIDYQLHSPGDLDFSRHDGDCIVGYADGHAAKLSAPPTTLGP
;
A
#
# COMPACT_ATOMS: atom_id res chain seq x y z
N MET A 1 45.57 -62.65 33.75
CA MET A 1 44.37 -62.95 32.93
C MET A 1 43.30 -61.91 33.21
N ALA A 2 42.78 -61.26 32.17
CA ALA A 2 41.81 -60.17 32.31
C ALA A 2 40.48 -60.54 31.66
N ASN A 3 39.36 -60.15 32.29
CA ASN A 3 38.03 -60.38 31.73
C ASN A 3 37.62 -59.22 30.84
N CYS A 4 36.98 -59.54 29.71
CA CYS A 4 36.40 -58.56 28.81
C CYS A 4 35.33 -57.73 29.56
N LEU A 5 35.52 -56.42 29.63
CA LEU A 5 34.57 -55.50 30.30
C LEU A 5 33.18 -55.49 29.64
N LYS A 6 33.04 -55.98 28.41
CA LYS A 6 31.77 -55.98 27.66
C LYS A 6 30.98 -57.28 27.78
N CYS A 7 31.63 -58.44 27.85
CA CYS A 7 30.94 -59.75 27.83
C CYS A 7 31.41 -60.74 28.91
N GLY A 8 32.39 -60.36 29.75
CA GLY A 8 32.87 -61.19 30.86
C GLY A 8 33.75 -62.39 30.48
N ALA A 9 33.96 -62.66 29.18
CA ALA A 9 34.83 -63.74 28.74
C ALA A 9 36.30 -63.47 29.10
N GLU A 10 37.05 -64.53 29.43
CA GLU A 10 38.50 -64.45 29.68
C GLU A 10 39.24 -64.04 28.40
N VAL A 11 40.15 -63.08 28.53
CA VAL A 11 40.98 -62.56 27.44
C VAL A 11 42.45 -62.71 27.79
N ALA A 12 43.25 -63.15 26.82
CA ALA A 12 44.70 -63.22 26.92
C ALA A 12 45.31 -61.83 27.19
N GLU A 13 46.33 -61.78 28.05
CA GLU A 13 47.01 -60.52 28.41
C GLU A 13 47.62 -59.86 27.16
N GLY A 14 47.21 -58.60 26.90
CA GLY A 14 47.68 -57.82 25.75
C GLY A 14 46.84 -57.92 24.48
N ALA A 15 45.75 -58.70 24.46
CA ALA A 15 44.88 -58.78 23.28
C ALA A 15 44.12 -57.46 23.03
N GLN A 16 44.29 -56.87 21.84
CA GLN A 16 43.63 -55.61 21.47
C GLN A 16 42.12 -55.75 21.26
N ARG A 17 41.62 -56.96 21.00
CA ARG A 17 40.19 -57.25 20.80
C ARG A 17 39.81 -58.58 21.46
N CYS A 18 38.61 -58.63 22.03
CA CYS A 18 38.05 -59.85 22.60
C CYS A 18 37.63 -60.82 21.48
N ALA A 19 38.09 -62.07 21.54
CA ALA A 19 37.78 -63.09 20.54
C ALA A 19 36.29 -63.50 20.52
N SER A 20 35.60 -63.42 21.66
CA SER A 20 34.20 -63.85 21.78
C SER A 20 33.17 -62.82 21.32
N CYS A 21 33.45 -61.52 21.46
CA CYS A 21 32.48 -60.45 21.13
C CYS A 21 33.04 -59.31 20.25
N GLY A 22 34.32 -59.36 19.87
CA GLY A 22 34.95 -58.38 18.99
C GLY A 22 35.21 -57.00 19.61
N ALA A 23 34.89 -56.80 20.90
CA ALA A 23 35.09 -55.53 21.60
C ALA A 23 36.58 -55.20 21.73
N ALA A 24 36.96 -53.98 21.37
CA ALA A 24 38.31 -53.47 21.57
C ALA A 24 38.59 -53.41 23.08
N GLN A 25 39.62 -54.11 23.52
CA GLN A 25 40.11 -53.98 24.89
C GLN A 25 41.07 -52.80 24.90
N GLY A 26 40.70 -51.74 25.62
CA GLY A 26 41.50 -50.53 25.70
C GLY A 26 42.90 -50.88 26.19
N ALA A 27 43.91 -50.61 25.36
CA ALA A 27 45.28 -50.56 25.83
C ALA A 27 45.30 -49.60 27.03
N ARG A 28 45.64 -50.10 28.21
CA ARG A 28 45.96 -49.21 29.32
C ARG A 28 47.03 -48.26 28.80
N PRO A 29 46.84 -46.93 28.85
CA PRO A 29 47.89 -46.01 28.45
C PRO A 29 49.13 -46.37 29.27
N ALA A 30 50.22 -46.69 28.59
CA ALA A 30 51.50 -46.92 29.24
C ALA A 30 51.81 -45.65 30.03
N VAL A 31 51.78 -45.75 31.36
CA VAL A 31 52.24 -44.67 32.21
C VAL A 31 53.74 -44.53 31.92
N PRO A 32 54.21 -43.40 31.38
CA PRO A 32 55.63 -43.24 31.12
C PRO A 32 56.41 -43.37 32.44
N PRO A 33 57.63 -43.95 32.42
CA PRO A 33 58.46 -44.00 33.62
C PRO A 33 58.64 -42.57 34.15
N MET A 34 58.40 -42.39 35.46
CA MET A 34 58.53 -41.09 36.12
C MET A 34 59.96 -40.57 35.91
N ALA A 35 60.10 -39.58 35.02
CA ALA A 35 61.35 -38.90 34.76
C ALA A 35 61.76 -38.11 36.02
N GLY A 36 63.03 -38.24 36.40
CA GLY A 36 63.63 -37.56 37.56
C GLY A 36 63.54 -36.03 37.48
N PRO A 37 63.85 -35.33 38.58
CA PRO A 37 63.62 -33.90 38.69
C PRO A 37 64.56 -33.14 37.74
N GLY A 38 63.98 -32.52 36.71
CA GLY A 38 64.68 -31.55 35.87
C GLY A 38 64.58 -31.81 34.38
N MET A 39 63.40 -31.58 33.80
CA MET A 39 63.20 -31.03 32.46
C MET A 39 61.70 -30.79 32.29
N MET A 40 61.28 -29.53 32.42
CA MET A 40 59.91 -29.13 32.13
C MET A 40 59.66 -29.35 30.62
N PRO A 41 58.64 -30.11 30.21
CA PRO A 41 58.33 -30.26 28.80
C PRO A 41 58.00 -28.88 28.20
N PRO A 42 58.36 -28.61 26.93
CA PRO A 42 57.95 -27.37 26.27
C PRO A 42 56.43 -27.28 26.33
N THR A 43 55.92 -26.22 26.97
CA THR A 43 54.49 -25.94 27.02
C THR A 43 53.95 -25.93 25.59
N PRO A 44 52.89 -26.70 25.27
CA PRO A 44 52.23 -26.53 23.98
C PRO A 44 51.78 -25.07 23.90
N MET A 45 52.33 -24.34 22.93
CA MET A 45 51.79 -23.06 22.52
C MET A 45 50.36 -23.33 22.06
N TYR A 46 49.39 -23.11 22.96
CA TYR A 46 48.01 -22.97 22.57
C TYR A 46 47.96 -21.72 21.70
N GLU A 47 47.89 -21.93 20.39
CA GLU A 47 47.63 -20.86 19.44
C GLU A 47 46.27 -20.26 19.84
N GLN A 48 46.34 -19.11 20.52
CA GLN A 48 45.16 -18.43 21.04
C GLN A 48 44.27 -18.13 19.82
N PRO A 49 43.00 -18.58 19.80
CA PRO A 49 42.10 -18.25 18.71
C PRO A 49 42.03 -16.72 18.60
N VAL A 50 42.46 -16.18 17.46
CA VAL A 50 42.46 -14.74 17.19
C VAL A 50 41.01 -14.27 17.25
N GLU A 51 40.67 -13.44 18.23
CA GLU A 51 39.32 -12.91 18.40
C GLU A 51 38.97 -12.00 17.21
N GLN A 52 38.13 -12.49 16.30
CA GLN A 52 37.72 -11.73 15.12
C GLN A 52 36.78 -10.60 15.52
N LYS A 53 37.13 -9.34 15.19
CA LYS A 53 36.24 -8.20 15.41
C LYS A 53 35.17 -8.16 14.33
N THR A 54 33.89 -8.06 14.70
CA THR A 54 32.80 -7.90 13.71
C THR A 54 32.86 -6.52 13.06
N SER A 55 32.71 -6.45 11.74
CA SER A 55 32.71 -5.16 11.03
C SER A 55 31.50 -4.30 11.44
N GLY A 56 31.76 -3.07 11.92
CA GLY A 56 30.70 -2.11 12.26
C GLY A 56 29.81 -1.75 11.08
N LEU A 57 30.32 -1.84 9.85
CA LEU A 57 29.57 -1.63 8.61
C LEU A 57 28.54 -2.75 8.37
N ALA A 58 28.83 -3.98 8.79
CA ALA A 58 27.90 -5.11 8.69
C ALA A 58 26.74 -5.00 9.69
N VAL A 59 27.00 -4.45 10.88
CA VAL A 59 25.95 -4.15 11.86
C VAL A 59 25.08 -2.99 11.36
N ALA A 60 25.71 -1.92 10.87
CA ALA A 60 25.01 -0.75 10.35
C ALA A 60 24.10 -1.10 9.16
N SER A 61 24.56 -1.95 8.24
CA SER A 61 23.73 -2.39 7.11
C SER A 61 22.51 -3.21 7.54
N LEU A 62 22.65 -4.09 8.54
CA LEU A 62 21.51 -4.82 9.09
C LEU A 62 20.51 -3.86 9.74
N VAL A 63 20.98 -2.94 10.58
CA VAL A 63 20.12 -1.98 11.29
C VAL A 63 19.39 -1.08 10.30
N LEU A 64 20.08 -0.58 9.27
CA LEU A 64 19.48 0.23 8.20
C LEU A 64 18.46 -0.56 7.37
N GLY A 65 18.73 -1.84 7.08
CA GLY A 65 17.79 -2.72 6.40
C GLY A 65 16.52 -2.98 7.21
N LEU A 66 16.64 -3.17 8.53
CA LEU A 66 15.49 -3.32 9.43
C LEU A 66 14.70 -2.00 9.59
N LEU A 67 15.38 -0.87 9.74
CA LEU A 67 14.73 0.45 9.79
C LEU A 67 14.10 0.85 8.46
N GLY A 68 14.55 0.24 7.35
CA GLY A 68 13.91 0.32 6.03
C GLY A 68 12.46 -0.15 5.99
N ILE A 69 11.99 -0.88 7.00
CA ILE A 69 10.56 -1.20 7.12
C ILE A 69 9.72 0.06 7.34
N PHE A 70 10.26 1.07 8.02
CA PHE A 70 9.52 2.29 8.40
C PHE A 70 9.88 3.52 7.57
N LEU A 71 11.11 3.62 7.05
CA LEU A 71 11.64 4.82 6.36
C LEU A 71 12.05 4.53 4.89
N SER A 72 11.34 3.60 4.26
CA SER A 72 11.76 2.65 3.22
C SER A 72 12.57 3.12 2.01
N CYS A 73 12.50 4.37 1.60
CA CYS A 73 13.32 4.84 0.48
C CYS A 73 14.67 5.42 0.92
N LEU A 74 14.76 5.98 2.13
CA LEU A 74 15.97 6.70 2.57
C LEU A 74 17.02 5.76 3.14
N THR A 75 16.63 4.66 3.78
CA THR A 75 17.55 3.78 4.52
C THR A 75 17.92 2.50 3.76
N THR A 76 17.06 2.01 2.87
CA THR A 76 17.27 0.76 2.13
C THR A 76 18.42 0.86 1.11
N LEU A 77 18.55 2.00 0.42
CA LEU A 77 19.64 2.25 -0.53
C LEU A 77 21.02 2.31 0.16
N PRO A 78 21.23 3.17 1.19
CA PRO A 78 22.48 3.16 1.95
C PRO A 78 22.76 1.83 2.65
N GLY A 79 21.74 1.17 3.20
CA GLY A 79 21.86 -0.13 3.86
C GLY A 79 22.41 -1.21 2.92
N LEU A 80 21.90 -1.27 1.69
CA LEU A 80 22.39 -2.20 0.66
C LEU A 80 23.85 -1.91 0.27
N ILE A 81 24.20 -0.64 0.04
CA ILE A 81 25.56 -0.23 -0.34
C ILE A 81 26.56 -0.59 0.78
N LEU A 82 26.23 -0.25 2.03
CA LEU A 82 27.07 -0.58 3.18
C LEU A 82 27.19 -2.09 3.39
N GLY A 83 26.12 -2.84 3.11
CA GLY A 83 26.14 -4.30 3.12
C GLY A 83 27.14 -4.88 2.12
N ILE A 84 27.13 -4.40 0.87
CA ILE A 84 28.05 -4.85 -0.19
C ILE A 84 29.50 -4.50 0.16
N ILE A 85 29.75 -3.28 0.64
CA ILE A 85 31.09 -2.83 1.04
C ILE A 85 31.60 -3.68 2.22
N ALA A 86 30.77 -3.92 3.23
CA ALA A 86 31.14 -4.74 4.38
C ALA A 86 31.48 -6.18 3.94
N LEU A 87 30.69 -6.77 3.04
CA LEU A 87 30.93 -8.13 2.56
C LEU A 87 32.25 -8.22 1.77
N ASN A 88 32.56 -7.21 0.96
CA ASN A 88 33.83 -7.14 0.23
C ASN A 88 35.03 -7.00 1.19
N GLN A 89 34.94 -6.13 2.21
CA GLN A 89 36.00 -5.96 3.22
C GLN A 89 36.23 -7.25 4.03
N ILE A 90 35.16 -7.94 4.45
CA ILE A 90 35.25 -9.21 5.18
C ILE A 90 35.85 -10.32 4.29
N ASN A 91 35.61 -10.28 2.97
CA ASN A 91 36.19 -11.25 2.05
C ASN A 91 37.68 -11.01 1.79
N GLN A 92 38.14 -9.75 1.83
CA GLN A 92 39.55 -9.39 1.66
C GLN A 92 40.38 -9.66 2.92
N ASN A 93 39.84 -9.44 4.12
CA ASN A 93 40.57 -9.62 5.40
C ASN A 93 39.88 -10.64 6.34
N PRO A 94 39.81 -11.92 5.98
CA PRO A 94 39.02 -12.93 6.70
C PRO A 94 39.59 -13.33 8.08
N ARG A 95 40.84 -12.97 8.38
CA ARG A 95 41.48 -13.27 9.69
C ARG A 95 41.17 -12.21 10.75
N GLU A 96 40.81 -10.99 10.34
CA GLU A 96 40.63 -9.84 11.22
C GLU A 96 39.16 -9.45 11.39
N LEU A 97 38.37 -9.59 10.32
CA LEU A 97 36.98 -9.15 10.27
C LEU A 97 36.01 -10.34 10.18
N GLY A 98 35.10 -10.40 11.15
CA GLY A 98 33.99 -11.36 11.18
C GLY A 98 32.66 -10.74 10.71
N GLY A 99 31.61 -11.57 10.62
CA GLY A 99 30.24 -11.08 10.39
C GLY A 99 29.68 -11.25 8.97
N LYS A 100 30.21 -12.17 8.16
CA LYS A 100 29.67 -12.47 6.80
C LYS A 100 28.16 -12.73 6.83
N GLY A 101 27.67 -13.52 7.80
CA GLY A 101 26.24 -13.80 7.94
C GLY A 101 25.39 -12.55 8.22
N LEU A 102 25.92 -11.60 8.99
CA LEU A 102 25.24 -10.35 9.31
C LEU A 102 25.16 -9.43 8.09
N ALA A 103 26.25 -9.32 7.33
CA ALA A 103 26.30 -8.56 6.08
C ALA A 103 25.36 -9.15 5.02
N ILE A 104 25.35 -10.48 4.86
CA ILE A 104 24.42 -11.17 3.95
C ILE A 104 22.97 -10.93 4.41
N GLY A 105 22.68 -11.02 5.71
CA GLY A 105 21.36 -10.75 6.26
C GLY A 105 20.87 -9.33 5.92
N GLY A 106 21.71 -8.31 6.10
CA GLY A 106 21.37 -6.92 5.76
C GLY A 106 21.16 -6.69 4.25
N ILE A 107 21.94 -7.35 3.39
CA ILE A 107 21.76 -7.31 1.93
C ILE A 107 20.43 -7.94 1.54
N VAL A 108 20.13 -9.14 2.05
CA VAL A 108 18.92 -9.90 1.70
C VAL A 108 17.66 -9.16 2.13
N THR A 109 17.61 -8.65 3.37
CA THR A 109 16.44 -7.89 3.85
C THR A 109 16.23 -6.64 3.00
N SER A 110 17.29 -5.89 2.71
CA SER A 110 17.23 -4.67 1.89
C SER A 110 16.76 -4.97 0.45
N ALA A 111 17.30 -6.04 -0.17
CA ALA A 111 16.93 -6.46 -1.52
C ALA A 111 15.46 -6.93 -1.60
N CYS A 112 14.97 -7.67 -0.59
CA CYS A 112 13.57 -8.08 -0.53
C CYS A 112 12.61 -6.88 -0.53
N PHE A 113 12.86 -5.84 0.27
CA PHE A 113 11.99 -4.66 0.32
C PHE A 113 12.07 -3.80 -0.95
N MET A 114 13.26 -3.68 -1.55
CA MET A 114 13.40 -2.98 -2.84
C MET A 114 12.58 -3.60 -3.97
N LEU A 115 12.43 -4.92 -3.96
CA LEU A 115 11.65 -5.62 -4.98
C LEU A 115 10.16 -5.67 -4.63
N LEU A 116 9.81 -5.90 -3.35
CA LEU A 116 8.43 -6.10 -2.93
C LEU A 116 7.61 -4.80 -2.91
N LEU A 117 8.17 -3.69 -2.40
CA LEU A 117 7.41 -2.45 -2.21
C LEU A 117 6.89 -1.85 -3.52
N PRO A 118 7.68 -1.73 -4.61
CA PRO A 118 7.16 -1.25 -5.88
C PRO A 118 6.05 -2.13 -6.46
N ILE A 119 6.10 -3.44 -6.23
CA ILE A 119 5.07 -4.40 -6.67
C ILE A 119 3.77 -4.19 -5.86
N MET A 120 3.88 -4.02 -4.54
CA MET A 120 2.70 -3.73 -3.72
C MET A 120 2.11 -2.37 -4.05
N ALA A 121 2.96 -1.35 -4.22
CA ALA A 121 2.54 0.00 -4.56
C ALA A 121 1.88 0.05 -5.96
N SER A 122 2.40 -0.68 -6.95
CA SER A 122 1.83 -0.70 -8.30
C SER A 122 0.42 -1.31 -8.35
N ILE A 123 0.08 -2.20 -7.42
CA ILE A 123 -1.28 -2.74 -7.27
C ILE A 123 -2.14 -1.80 -6.41
N LEU A 124 -1.58 -1.23 -5.35
CA LEU A 124 -2.32 -0.39 -4.41
C LEU A 124 -2.70 0.98 -4.99
N PHE A 125 -1.80 1.63 -5.73
CA PHE A 125 -2.06 2.94 -6.33
C PHE A 125 -3.28 2.97 -7.28
N PRO A 126 -3.43 2.06 -8.26
CA PRO A 126 -4.61 2.09 -9.14
C PRO A 126 -5.89 1.76 -8.39
N VAL A 127 -5.84 0.87 -7.39
CA VAL A 127 -7.00 0.56 -6.54
C VAL A 127 -7.41 1.77 -5.71
N PHE A 128 -6.45 2.47 -5.12
CA PHE A 128 -6.70 3.68 -4.35
C PHE A 128 -7.23 4.82 -5.22
N ALA A 129 -6.70 5.00 -6.44
CA ALA A 129 -7.22 5.98 -7.39
C ALA A 129 -8.69 5.73 -7.73
N LYS A 130 -9.06 4.48 -8.03
CA LYS A 130 -10.46 4.09 -8.27
C LYS A 130 -11.34 4.29 -7.04
N ALA A 131 -10.86 3.90 -5.86
CA ALA A 131 -11.61 4.09 -4.61
C ALA A 131 -11.86 5.57 -4.31
N ARG A 132 -10.87 6.44 -4.55
CA ARG A 132 -11.01 7.89 -4.40
C ARG A 132 -12.04 8.46 -5.37
N GLU A 133 -12.07 8.01 -6.62
CA GLU A 133 -13.07 8.47 -7.59
C GLU A 133 -14.48 8.04 -7.20
N LYS A 134 -14.67 6.80 -6.74
CA LYS A 134 -15.96 6.35 -6.20
C LYS A 134 -16.43 7.20 -5.00
N ALA A 135 -15.51 7.59 -4.13
CA ALA A 135 -15.84 8.49 -3.01
C ALA A 135 -16.30 9.87 -3.52
N ARG A 136 -15.65 10.42 -4.54
CA ARG A 136 -16.07 11.68 -5.18
C ARG A 136 -17.45 11.57 -5.82
N ALA A 137 -17.75 10.45 -6.49
CA ALA A 137 -19.06 10.19 -7.06
C ALA A 137 -20.16 10.18 -5.98
N VAL A 138 -19.91 9.56 -4.82
CA VAL A 138 -20.86 9.57 -3.69
C VAL A 138 -21.08 11.00 -3.17
N THR A 139 -20.03 11.80 -3.06
CA THR A 139 -20.14 13.21 -2.67
C THR A 139 -20.95 14.01 -3.68
N CYS A 140 -20.66 13.87 -4.98
CA CYS A 140 -21.39 14.52 -6.06
C CYS A 140 -22.88 14.14 -6.04
N LEU A 141 -23.20 12.86 -5.83
CA LEU A 141 -24.58 12.39 -5.67
C LEU A 141 -25.29 13.06 -4.48
N SER A 142 -24.61 13.20 -3.36
CA SER A 142 -25.15 13.90 -2.18
C SER A 142 -25.38 15.39 -2.45
N GLN A 143 -24.44 16.05 -3.14
CA GLN A 143 -24.57 17.46 -3.55
C GLN A 143 -25.74 17.65 -4.50
N GLN A 144 -25.86 16.82 -5.54
CA GLN A 144 -26.97 16.83 -6.50
C GLN A 144 -28.33 16.64 -5.84
N ARG A 145 -28.45 15.76 -4.83
CA ARG A 145 -29.69 15.64 -4.03
C ARG A 145 -30.02 16.92 -3.24
N GLN A 146 -29.01 17.55 -2.64
CA GLN A 146 -29.20 18.81 -1.91
C GLN A 146 -29.64 19.93 -2.85
N ILE A 147 -29.06 20.01 -4.05
CA ILE A 147 -29.45 20.98 -5.08
C ILE A 147 -30.87 20.69 -5.57
N ALA A 148 -31.19 19.44 -5.93
CA ALA A 148 -32.52 19.07 -6.40
C ALA A 148 -33.60 19.37 -5.34
N THR A 149 -33.29 19.13 -4.06
CA THR A 149 -34.15 19.52 -2.94
C THR A 149 -34.29 21.04 -2.83
N ALA A 150 -33.20 21.80 -2.98
CA ALA A 150 -33.24 23.27 -2.98
C ALA A 150 -34.08 23.84 -4.14
N ILE A 151 -34.02 23.21 -5.32
CA ILE A 151 -34.89 23.53 -6.46
C ILE A 151 -36.35 23.31 -6.09
N GLN A 152 -36.70 22.20 -5.42
CA GLN A 152 -38.08 21.97 -4.97
C GLN A 152 -38.55 23.02 -3.97
N MET A 153 -37.70 23.42 -3.03
CA MET A 153 -38.03 24.49 -2.09
C MET A 153 -38.28 25.81 -2.82
N TYR A 154 -37.44 26.15 -3.82
CA TYR A 154 -37.64 27.32 -4.67
C TYR A 154 -38.98 27.24 -5.42
N VAL A 155 -39.29 26.10 -6.04
CA VAL A 155 -40.54 25.89 -6.81
C VAL A 155 -41.76 26.12 -5.92
N GLN A 156 -41.75 25.60 -4.70
CA GLN A 156 -42.82 25.77 -3.72
C GLN A 156 -43.04 27.24 -3.34
N ASP A 157 -41.96 28.00 -3.13
CA ASP A 157 -42.04 29.42 -2.78
C ASP A 157 -42.38 30.33 -3.98
N ASN A 158 -42.13 29.87 -5.20
CA ASN A 158 -42.28 30.67 -6.44
C ASN A 158 -43.51 30.26 -7.28
N ASN A 159 -44.62 29.93 -6.63
CA ASN A 159 -45.90 29.57 -7.28
C ASN A 159 -45.78 28.42 -8.29
N GLY A 160 -44.93 27.44 -8.00
CA GLY A 160 -44.71 26.28 -8.86
C GLY A 160 -43.83 26.58 -10.08
N LEU A 161 -43.07 27.68 -10.10
CA LEU A 161 -42.16 28.01 -11.20
C LEU A 161 -40.75 27.47 -10.91
N TYR A 162 -40.16 26.75 -11.86
CA TYR A 162 -38.74 26.38 -11.77
C TYR A 162 -37.83 27.62 -11.86
N PRO A 163 -36.58 27.53 -11.35
CA PRO A 163 -35.59 28.58 -11.48
C PRO A 163 -35.41 29.04 -12.94
N PRO A 164 -35.00 30.29 -13.18
CA PRO A 164 -34.80 30.81 -14.53
C PRO A 164 -33.77 29.97 -15.31
N ALA A 165 -34.01 29.78 -16.61
CA ALA A 165 -33.05 29.11 -17.49
C ALA A 165 -31.79 29.96 -17.71
N GLY A 166 -30.66 29.30 -18.01
CA GLY A 166 -29.35 29.95 -18.19
C GLY A 166 -28.53 29.98 -16.90
N ASP A 167 -27.41 30.70 -16.90
CA ASP A 167 -26.34 30.56 -15.89
C ASP A 167 -26.71 31.04 -14.47
N ASP A 168 -27.78 31.84 -14.32
CA ASP A 168 -28.16 32.46 -13.05
C ASP A 168 -29.00 31.55 -12.13
N TRP A 169 -29.32 30.33 -12.57
CA TRP A 169 -30.17 29.44 -11.79
C TRP A 169 -29.59 29.08 -10.42
N ALA A 170 -28.27 28.92 -10.34
CA ALA A 170 -27.58 28.60 -9.10
C ALA A 170 -27.66 29.75 -8.09
N VAL A 171 -27.61 30.99 -8.57
CA VAL A 171 -27.78 32.21 -7.75
C VAL A 171 -29.22 32.28 -7.24
N ALA A 172 -30.21 31.96 -8.08
CA ALA A 172 -31.63 31.98 -7.70
C ALA A 172 -31.94 31.03 -6.54
N ILE A 173 -31.24 29.90 -6.44
CA ILE A 173 -31.46 28.91 -5.38
C ILE A 173 -30.40 28.92 -4.28
N GLU A 174 -29.42 29.82 -4.31
CA GLU A 174 -28.29 29.84 -3.36
C GLU A 174 -28.76 29.94 -1.91
N THR A 175 -29.80 30.75 -1.65
CA THR A 175 -30.41 30.91 -0.32
C THR A 175 -31.06 29.61 0.19
N TYR A 176 -31.55 28.76 -0.72
CA TYR A 176 -32.16 27.47 -0.40
C TYR A 176 -31.12 26.37 -0.24
N ALA A 177 -30.06 26.40 -1.06
CA ALA A 177 -28.98 25.42 -1.03
C ALA A 177 -28.07 25.59 0.20
N GLY A 178 -27.92 26.82 0.72
CA GLY A 178 -27.17 27.13 1.94
C GLY A 178 -25.64 27.07 1.81
N SER A 179 -25.09 26.57 0.69
CA SER A 179 -23.66 26.58 0.41
C SER A 179 -23.36 26.57 -1.09
N SER A 180 -22.52 27.50 -1.55
CA SER A 180 -22.09 27.60 -2.95
C SER A 180 -21.17 26.46 -3.40
N HIS A 181 -20.51 25.77 -2.47
CA HIS A 181 -19.69 24.58 -2.77
C HIS A 181 -20.54 23.42 -3.29
N LEU A 182 -21.86 23.41 -3.03
CA LEU A 182 -22.75 22.38 -3.54
C LEU A 182 -22.75 22.33 -5.07
N PHE A 183 -22.64 23.49 -5.73
CA PHE A 183 -22.69 23.64 -7.18
C PHE A 183 -21.42 23.18 -7.92
N HIS A 184 -20.45 22.62 -7.21
CA HIS A 184 -19.16 22.24 -7.77
C HIS A 184 -18.91 20.75 -7.54
N CYS A 185 -18.79 19.99 -8.62
CA CYS A 185 -18.37 18.59 -8.56
C CYS A 185 -16.88 18.49 -8.18
N PRO A 186 -16.50 17.71 -7.15
CA PRO A 186 -15.11 17.55 -6.73
C PRO A 186 -14.26 16.71 -7.71
N ALA A 187 -14.89 16.10 -8.72
CA ALA A 187 -14.23 15.36 -9.80
C ALA A 187 -14.08 16.18 -11.08
N ALA A 188 -14.74 17.33 -11.22
CA ALA A 188 -14.65 18.16 -12.41
C ALA A 188 -13.24 18.77 -12.58
N ALA A 189 -12.78 18.89 -13.82
CA ALA A 189 -11.49 19.52 -14.15
C ALA A 189 -11.41 20.98 -13.69
N LEU A 190 -12.57 21.64 -13.56
CA LEU A 190 -12.76 23.00 -13.07
C LEU A 190 -13.00 23.07 -11.55
N ALA A 191 -12.72 22.02 -10.79
CA ALA A 191 -12.79 22.05 -9.32
C ALA A 191 -11.83 23.11 -8.76
N GLY A 192 -12.33 24.33 -8.56
CA GLY A 192 -11.57 25.50 -8.11
C GLY A 192 -11.78 26.78 -8.94
N SER A 193 -12.50 26.76 -10.06
CA SER A 193 -12.88 28.00 -10.77
C SER A 193 -14.16 28.60 -10.19
N THR A 194 -14.14 29.88 -9.87
CA THR A 194 -15.26 30.62 -9.23
C THR A 194 -16.34 31.08 -10.20
N LEU A 195 -16.33 30.64 -11.47
CA LEU A 195 -17.06 31.34 -12.53
C LEU A 195 -18.42 30.73 -12.92
N ALA A 196 -18.74 29.49 -12.56
CA ALA A 196 -20.06 28.90 -12.84
C ALA A 196 -20.28 27.57 -12.09
N PRO A 197 -21.54 27.16 -11.84
CA PRO A 197 -21.86 25.80 -11.41
C PRO A 197 -21.31 24.76 -12.41
N ASN A 198 -20.66 23.70 -11.94
CA ASN A 198 -20.13 22.62 -12.80
C ASN A 198 -21.22 21.61 -13.25
N TYR A 199 -22.50 21.97 -13.06
CA TYR A 199 -23.65 21.16 -13.41
C TYR A 199 -24.46 21.86 -14.48
N GLY A 200 -24.83 21.11 -15.52
CA GLY A 200 -25.77 21.57 -16.53
C GLY A 200 -27.19 21.65 -15.97
N SER A 201 -27.97 22.57 -16.50
CA SER A 201 -29.40 22.78 -16.20
C SER A 201 -30.22 22.43 -17.44
N ASN A 202 -31.41 21.87 -17.26
CA ASN A 202 -32.29 21.53 -18.37
C ASN A 202 -33.19 22.73 -18.74
N PRO A 203 -32.97 23.43 -19.87
CA PRO A 203 -33.80 24.56 -20.28
C PRO A 203 -35.23 24.16 -20.67
N ALA A 204 -35.50 22.87 -20.90
CA ALA A 204 -36.85 22.36 -21.10
C ALA A 204 -37.65 22.27 -19.78
N VAL A 205 -37.02 22.47 -18.62
CA VAL A 205 -37.70 22.50 -17.31
C VAL A 205 -37.55 23.86 -16.64
N PHE A 206 -36.36 24.45 -16.69
CA PHE A 206 -36.08 25.73 -16.07
C PHE A 206 -36.95 26.83 -16.69
N GLY A 207 -37.57 27.66 -15.85
CA GLY A 207 -38.54 28.68 -16.23
C GLY A 207 -39.95 28.15 -16.58
N LYS A 208 -40.20 26.83 -16.57
CA LYS A 208 -41.54 26.27 -16.74
C LYS A 208 -42.27 26.09 -15.40
N LYS A 209 -43.58 25.85 -15.45
CA LYS A 209 -44.34 25.47 -14.26
C LYS A 209 -44.19 23.98 -13.98
N GLU A 210 -44.16 23.63 -12.71
CA GLU A 210 -44.22 22.24 -12.23
C GLU A 210 -45.42 21.49 -12.79
N ALA A 211 -46.57 22.16 -12.93
CA ALA A 211 -47.77 21.60 -13.53
C ALA A 211 -47.61 21.19 -15.00
N ASP A 212 -46.61 21.74 -15.72
CA ASP A 212 -46.33 21.39 -17.12
C ASP A 212 -45.43 20.15 -17.22
N ILE A 213 -44.85 19.67 -16.11
CA ILE A 213 -43.97 18.50 -16.06
C ILE A 213 -44.80 17.25 -15.82
N THR A 214 -44.96 16.44 -16.87
CA THR A 214 -45.85 15.26 -16.85
C THR A 214 -45.27 14.07 -16.06
N ASP A 215 -43.94 13.93 -16.04
CA ASP A 215 -43.25 12.84 -15.33
C ASP A 215 -42.03 13.36 -14.56
N PRO A 216 -42.24 13.96 -13.37
CA PRO A 216 -41.15 14.58 -12.60
C PRO A 216 -40.06 13.59 -12.18
N ALA A 217 -40.41 12.32 -11.94
CA ALA A 217 -39.47 11.29 -11.50
C ALA A 217 -38.50 10.84 -12.61
N ASN A 218 -38.83 11.04 -13.89
CA ASN A 218 -37.93 10.71 -15.00
C ASN A 218 -37.45 11.96 -15.77
N THR A 219 -37.80 13.15 -15.31
CA THR A 219 -37.37 14.41 -15.90
C THR A 219 -36.11 14.91 -15.21
N ILE A 220 -34.99 14.96 -15.94
CA ILE A 220 -33.72 15.48 -15.47
C ILE A 220 -33.80 17.00 -15.46
N VAL A 221 -33.54 17.62 -14.31
CA VAL A 221 -33.44 19.08 -14.15
C VAL A 221 -32.00 19.56 -14.18
N ILE A 222 -31.10 18.81 -13.57
CA ILE A 222 -29.68 19.16 -13.49
C ILE A 222 -28.83 17.90 -13.64
N GLY A 223 -27.59 18.06 -14.09
CA GLY A 223 -26.71 16.91 -14.27
C GLY A 223 -25.25 17.31 -14.45
N ASP A 224 -24.37 16.32 -14.35
CA ASP A 224 -22.98 16.49 -14.75
C ASP A 224 -22.90 16.89 -16.23
N SER A 225 -22.23 18.01 -16.51
CA SER A 225 -21.94 18.48 -17.88
C SER A 225 -20.43 18.72 -18.07
N ASP A 226 -19.97 18.58 -19.31
CA ASP A 226 -18.59 18.81 -19.77
C ASP A 226 -18.44 20.13 -20.54
N ALA A 227 -19.56 20.79 -20.82
CA ALA A 227 -19.62 21.97 -21.68
C ALA A 227 -19.34 23.27 -20.92
N ILE A 228 -18.82 24.26 -21.66
CA ILE A 228 -18.74 25.67 -21.22
C ILE A 228 -20.14 26.30 -21.18
N ASP A 229 -21.09 25.72 -21.93
CA ASP A 229 -22.50 26.08 -21.96
C ASP A 229 -23.26 25.10 -21.06
N TYR A 230 -23.70 25.56 -19.89
CA TYR A 230 -24.27 24.72 -18.82
C TYR A 230 -25.74 24.35 -19.08
N GLN A 231 -26.13 24.15 -20.33
CA GLN A 231 -27.50 23.82 -20.74
C GLN A 231 -27.58 22.42 -21.34
N LEU A 232 -28.41 21.58 -20.74
CA LEU A 232 -28.66 20.21 -21.14
C LEU A 232 -29.81 20.19 -22.16
N HIS A 233 -29.52 20.42 -23.44
CA HIS A 233 -30.52 20.37 -24.50
C HIS A 233 -30.85 18.95 -24.94
N SER A 234 -29.89 18.04 -24.81
CA SER A 234 -29.97 16.66 -25.26
C SER A 234 -29.23 15.72 -24.30
N PRO A 235 -29.57 14.42 -24.29
CA PRO A 235 -28.83 13.42 -23.50
C PRO A 235 -27.33 13.35 -23.79
N GLY A 236 -26.88 13.87 -24.95
CA GLY A 236 -25.47 13.94 -25.32
C GLY A 236 -24.67 15.00 -24.57
N ASP A 237 -25.33 15.95 -23.92
CA ASP A 237 -24.70 17.06 -23.18
C ASP A 237 -24.32 16.66 -21.73
N LEU A 238 -24.66 15.43 -21.35
CA LEU A 238 -24.32 14.82 -20.07
C LEU A 238 -22.90 14.25 -20.10
N ASP A 239 -22.12 14.57 -19.07
CA ASP A 239 -20.74 14.13 -18.96
C ASP A 239 -20.62 12.76 -18.28
N PHE A 240 -20.20 11.76 -19.06
CA PHE A 240 -19.88 10.40 -18.59
C PHE A 240 -18.37 10.15 -18.46
N SER A 241 -17.52 11.16 -18.63
CA SER A 241 -16.07 11.04 -18.46
C SER A 241 -15.65 10.96 -16.98
N ARG A 242 -16.55 11.37 -16.07
CA ARG A 242 -16.34 11.37 -14.62
C ARG A 242 -16.88 10.09 -13.99
N HIS A 243 -16.62 9.93 -12.69
CA HIS A 243 -17.31 8.95 -11.84
C HIS A 243 -17.23 7.49 -12.31
N ASP A 244 -16.10 7.08 -12.92
CA ASP A 244 -15.89 5.70 -13.43
C ASP A 244 -16.82 5.34 -14.59
N GLY A 245 -17.20 6.32 -15.43
CA GLY A 245 -18.07 6.12 -16.60
C GLY A 245 -19.55 6.40 -16.32
N ASP A 246 -19.87 6.96 -15.16
CA ASP A 246 -21.22 7.28 -14.75
C ASP A 246 -21.45 8.80 -14.78
N CYS A 247 -22.71 9.22 -14.95
CA CYS A 247 -23.16 10.60 -14.87
C CYS A 247 -24.13 10.75 -13.69
N ILE A 248 -23.99 11.80 -12.89
CA ILE A 248 -24.89 12.06 -11.76
C ILE A 248 -25.88 13.15 -12.15
N VAL A 249 -27.16 12.86 -11.95
CA VAL A 249 -28.26 13.74 -12.36
C VAL A 249 -29.26 13.93 -11.23
N GLY A 250 -29.86 15.12 -11.17
CA GLY A 250 -31.00 15.47 -10.33
C GLY A 250 -32.29 15.50 -11.12
N TYR A 251 -33.37 15.04 -10.51
CA TYR A 251 -34.69 14.90 -11.12
C TYR A 251 -35.69 15.94 -10.61
N ALA A 252 -36.71 16.17 -11.42
CA ALA A 252 -37.71 17.22 -11.22
C ALA A 252 -38.61 16.98 -10.00
N ASP A 253 -38.56 15.81 -9.35
CA ASP A 253 -39.19 15.49 -8.07
C ASP A 253 -38.26 15.69 -6.85
N GLY A 254 -37.00 16.11 -7.08
CA GLY A 254 -36.01 16.40 -6.03
C GLY A 254 -35.06 15.25 -5.70
N HIS A 255 -35.19 14.06 -6.29
CA HIS A 255 -34.20 13.00 -6.08
C HIS A 255 -33.00 13.15 -7.01
N ALA A 256 -31.92 12.40 -6.73
CA ALA A 256 -30.78 12.31 -7.64
C ALA A 256 -30.36 10.85 -7.78
N ALA A 257 -29.92 10.50 -8.99
CA ALA A 257 -29.48 9.17 -9.36
C ALA A 257 -28.20 9.20 -10.18
N LYS A 258 -27.65 8.01 -10.36
CA LYS A 258 -26.47 7.76 -11.17
C LYS A 258 -26.90 7.04 -12.45
N LEU A 259 -26.50 7.56 -13.59
CA LEU A 259 -26.72 6.99 -14.90
C LEU A 259 -25.44 6.36 -15.42
N SER A 260 -25.51 5.12 -15.90
CA SER A 260 -24.36 4.43 -16.53
C SER A 260 -24.35 4.54 -18.05
N ALA A 261 -25.36 5.18 -18.64
CA ALA A 261 -25.46 5.49 -20.06
C ALA A 261 -26.40 6.68 -20.28
N PRO A 262 -26.27 7.41 -21.40
CA PRO A 262 -27.19 8.48 -21.77
C PRO A 262 -28.64 7.98 -21.79
N PRO A 263 -29.60 8.71 -21.19
CA PRO A 263 -31.01 8.37 -21.27
C PRO A 263 -31.55 8.63 -22.68
N THR A 264 -32.74 8.09 -22.99
CA THR A 264 -33.37 8.34 -24.30
C THR A 264 -33.88 9.78 -24.44
N THR A 265 -34.33 10.39 -23.35
CA THR A 265 -34.76 11.79 -23.27
C THR A 265 -34.32 12.39 -21.93
N LEU A 266 -34.27 13.72 -21.83
CA LEU A 266 -33.99 14.43 -20.58
C LEU A 266 -35.26 14.79 -19.79
N GLY A 267 -36.45 14.53 -20.34
CA GLY A 267 -37.74 15.01 -19.83
C GLY A 267 -38.78 15.06 -20.95
N PRO A 268 -39.99 15.55 -20.67
CA PRO A 268 -41.05 15.75 -21.65
C PRO A 268 -40.70 16.79 -22.72
#